data_AF-A0A1G7WJA6-F1
#
_entry.id   AF-A0A1G7WJA6-F1
#
_cell.length_a   1.000
_cell.length_b   1.000
_cell.length_c   1.000
_cell.angle_alpha   90.00
_cell.angle_beta   90.00
_cell.angle_gamma   90.00
#
_symmetry.space_group_name_H-M   'P 1'
#
loop_
_entity.id
_entity.type
_entity.pdbx_description
1 polymer ?
#
loop_
_entity_poly.entity_id
_entity_poly.type
_entity_poly.pdbx_seq_one_letter_code
_entity_poly.pdbx_strand_id
1 'polypeptide(L)'
;MKETIKLGRELGRKHFAAIAAKGERWKKRNVPGWIRQSMFVPYYVVERDNKQELHIIHPPLRSGDKVHFIVYARSEIEEEGTQIRNC
;
A
#
# COMPACT_ATOMS: atom_id res chain seq x y z
N MET A 1 -6.25 11.57 -16.50
CA MET A 1 -4.95 11.26 -15.84
C MET A 1 -5.02 11.45 -14.33
N LYS A 2 -5.49 12.60 -13.80
CA LYS A 2 -5.66 12.83 -12.34
C LYS A 2 -6.61 11.84 -11.65
N GLU A 3 -7.75 11.50 -12.28
CA GLU A 3 -8.72 10.57 -11.71
C GLU A 3 -8.20 9.13 -11.59
N THR A 4 -7.45 8.66 -12.59
CA THR A 4 -6.82 7.33 -12.57
C THR A 4 -5.81 7.19 -11.43
N ILE A 5 -5.05 8.25 -11.15
CA ILE A 5 -4.10 8.30 -10.04
C ILE A 5 -4.84 8.27 -8.69
N LYS A 6 -5.93 9.03 -8.56
CA LYS A 6 -6.77 9.05 -7.36
C LYS A 6 -7.36 7.66 -7.07
N LEU A 7 -7.91 7.00 -8.10
CA LEU A 7 -8.47 5.66 -7.99
C LEU A 7 -7.40 4.64 -7.58
N GLY A 8 -6.20 4.70 -8.18
CA GLY A 8 -5.08 3.83 -7.81
C GLY A 8 -4.64 4.00 -6.35
N ARG A 9 -4.61 5.25 -5.86
CA ARG A 9 -4.31 5.55 -4.45
C ARG A 9 -5.37 4.98 -3.50
N GLU A 10 -6.64 5.18 -3.83
CA GLU A 10 -7.76 4.69 -3.01
C GLU A 10 -7.76 3.16 -2.91
N LEU A 11 -7.53 2.48 -4.04
CA LEU A 11 -7.34 1.03 -4.08
C LEU A 11 -6.15 0.60 -3.22
N GLY A 12 -4.99 1.25 -3.37
CA GLY A 12 -3.80 0.98 -2.57
C GLY A 12 -4.03 1.11 -1.06
N ARG A 13 -4.76 2.15 -0.63
CA ARG A 13 -5.13 2.35 0.79
C ARG A 13 -6.11 1.28 1.28
N LYS A 14 -7.12 0.93 0.47
CA LYS A 14 -8.09 -0.13 0.80
C LYS A 14 -7.40 -1.48 1.02
N HIS A 15 -6.42 -1.81 0.17
CA HIS A 15 -5.63 -3.03 0.33
C HIS A 15 -4.75 -2.99 1.58
N PHE A 16 -4.11 -1.86 1.87
CA PHE A 16 -3.37 -1.72 3.13
C PHE A 16 -4.25 -1.94 4.35
N ALA A 17 -5.45 -1.35 4.39
CA ALA A 17 -6.39 -1.50 5.50
C ALA A 17 -6.77 -2.98 5.71
N ALA A 18 -7.02 -3.73 4.63
CA ALA A 18 -7.31 -5.17 4.71
C ALA A 18 -6.13 -5.99 5.27
N ILE A 19 -4.89 -5.63 4.91
CA ILE A 19 -3.66 -6.23 5.46
C ILE A 19 -3.50 -5.89 6.94
N ALA A 20 -3.61 -4.62 7.30
CA ALA A 20 -3.44 -4.12 8.65
C ALA A 20 -4.44 -4.75 9.63
N ALA A 21 -5.70 -4.94 9.20
CA ALA A 21 -6.75 -5.59 10.00
C ALA A 21 -6.42 -7.03 10.41
N LYS A 22 -5.49 -7.72 9.72
CA LYS A 22 -5.04 -9.07 10.08
C LYS A 22 -3.91 -9.08 11.11
N GLY A 23 -3.44 -7.90 11.55
CA GLY A 23 -2.32 -7.74 12.47
C GLY A 23 -1.00 -8.24 11.89
N GLU A 24 0.05 -8.38 12.70
CA GLU A 24 1.40 -8.68 12.19
C GLU A 24 1.62 -10.15 11.79
N ARG A 25 0.63 -11.03 11.98
CA ARG A 25 0.78 -12.47 11.74
C ARG A 25 1.12 -12.79 10.28
N TRP A 26 0.73 -11.94 9.32
CA TRP A 26 1.06 -12.15 7.91
C TRP A 26 2.54 -11.96 7.59
N LYS A 27 3.28 -11.12 8.35
CA LYS A 27 4.73 -10.90 8.19
C LYS A 27 5.54 -12.17 8.44
N LYS A 28 4.98 -13.12 9.19
CA LYS A 28 5.63 -14.38 9.56
C LYS A 28 5.27 -15.55 8.64
N ARG A 29 4.40 -15.35 7.63
CA ARG A 29 3.94 -16.41 6.71
C ARG A 29 4.63 -16.32 5.35
N ASN A 30 4.75 -17.46 4.65
CA ASN A 30 5.37 -17.54 3.33
C ASN A 30 4.59 -16.77 2.26
N VAL A 31 3.29 -17.04 2.14
CA VAL A 31 2.28 -16.13 1.55
C VAL A 31 0.95 -16.47 2.21
N PRO A 32 0.30 -15.54 2.94
CA PRO A 32 -1.04 -15.78 3.46
C PRO A 32 -2.03 -16.16 2.35
N GLY A 33 -2.87 -17.18 2.56
CA GLY A 33 -3.81 -17.67 1.56
C GLY A 33 -4.75 -16.59 1.00
N TRP A 34 -5.15 -15.63 1.84
CA TRP A 34 -6.00 -14.52 1.43
C TRP A 34 -5.29 -13.49 0.52
N ILE A 35 -3.95 -13.34 0.62
CA ILE A 35 -3.19 -12.55 -0.36
C ILE A 35 -3.24 -13.27 -1.73
N ARG A 36 -3.08 -14.60 -1.76
CA ARG A 36 -3.17 -15.38 -3.01
C ARG A 36 -4.56 -15.35 -3.64
N GLN A 37 -5.61 -15.40 -2.82
CA GLN A 37 -7.00 -15.58 -3.27
C GLN A 37 -7.72 -14.27 -3.56
N SER A 38 -7.40 -13.20 -2.83
CA SER A 38 -8.24 -11.98 -2.81
C SER A 38 -7.46 -10.72 -3.10
N MET A 39 -6.13 -10.79 -3.12
CA MET A 39 -5.27 -9.63 -3.35
C MET A 39 -3.99 -10.01 -4.08
N PHE A 40 -4.11 -10.33 -5.36
CA PHE A 40 -2.99 -10.21 -6.31
C PHE A 40 -2.61 -8.74 -6.52
N VAL A 41 -2.52 -7.99 -5.42
CA VAL A 41 -2.22 -6.58 -5.37
C VAL A 41 -0.74 -6.54 -5.01
N PRO A 42 0.13 -6.25 -5.98
CA PRO A 42 1.56 -6.26 -5.73
C PRO A 42 1.99 -5.05 -4.92
N TYR A 43 1.09 -4.12 -4.58
CA TYR A 43 1.44 -2.90 -3.87
C TYR A 43 0.34 -2.38 -2.95
N TYR A 44 0.72 -1.52 -2.00
CA TYR A 44 -0.21 -0.72 -1.20
C TYR A 44 0.44 0.61 -0.80
N VAL A 45 -0.38 1.59 -0.42
CA VAL A 45 0.12 2.91 0.00
C VAL A 45 -0.13 3.09 1.49
N VAL A 46 0.89 3.57 2.20
CA VAL A 46 0.84 3.89 3.63
C VAL A 46 1.09 5.37 3.81
N GLU A 47 0.38 6.00 4.73
CA GLU A 47 0.59 7.40 5.12
C GLU A 47 1.14 7.46 6.54
N ARG A 48 2.31 8.07 6.71
CA ARG A 48 2.98 8.28 8.01
C ARG A 48 3.74 9.59 7.96
N ASP A 49 3.64 10.39 9.03
CA ASP A 49 4.47 11.59 9.22
C ASP A 49 4.47 12.54 8.00
N ASN A 50 3.29 12.82 7.45
CA ASN A 50 3.07 13.61 6.23
C ASN A 50 3.76 13.08 4.96
N LYS A 51 4.06 11.79 4.92
CA LYS A 51 4.66 11.09 3.77
C LYS A 51 3.77 9.96 3.32
N GLN A 52 3.70 9.79 2.00
CA GLN A 52 3.16 8.60 1.34
C GLN A 52 4.29 7.65 1.01
N GLU A 53 4.15 6.39 1.43
CA GLU A 53 5.05 5.30 1.05
C GLU A 53 4.30 4.30 0.18
N LEU A 54 4.82 4.01 -1.00
CA LEU A 54 4.39 2.88 -1.83
C LEU A 54 5.17 1.65 -1.40
N HIS A 55 4.48 0.65 -0.88
CA HIS A 55 5.04 -0.64 -0.49
C HIS A 55 4.68 -1.69 -1.54
N ILE A 56 5.66 -2.48 -1.97
CA ILE A 56 5.47 -3.61 -2.88
C ILE A 56 5.57 -4.91 -2.08
N ILE A 57 4.59 -5.79 -2.31
CA ILE A 57 4.55 -7.14 -1.77
C ILE A 57 5.28 -8.06 -2.75
N HIS A 58 6.49 -8.48 -2.39
CA HIS A 58 7.22 -9.48 -3.16
C HIS A 58 6.79 -10.89 -2.72
N PRO A 59 6.25 -11.70 -3.63
CA PRO A 59 5.99 -13.10 -3.34
C PRO A 59 7.33 -13.83 -3.12
N PRO A 60 7.35 -14.87 -2.27
CA PRO A 60 8.50 -15.74 -2.12
C PRO A 60 8.81 -16.40 -3.46
N LEU A 61 10.08 -16.34 -3.85
CA LEU A 61 10.55 -16.96 -5.09
C LEU A 61 10.85 -18.45 -4.91
N ARG A 62 11.09 -18.89 -3.66
CA ARG A 62 11.35 -20.30 -3.33
C ARG A 62 10.41 -20.81 -2.24
N SER A 63 10.21 -22.13 -2.23
CA SER A 63 9.48 -22.80 -1.16
C SER A 63 10.23 -22.62 0.16
N GLY A 64 9.58 -21.98 1.14
CA GLY A 64 10.18 -21.66 2.44
C GLY A 64 10.48 -20.18 2.65
N ASP A 65 10.56 -19.38 1.58
CA ASP A 65 10.77 -17.93 1.69
C ASP A 65 9.53 -17.24 2.26
N LYS A 66 9.77 -16.13 2.97
CA LYS A 66 8.71 -15.27 3.51
C LYS A 66 8.29 -14.22 2.49
N VAL A 67 7.08 -13.68 2.66
CA VAL A 67 6.69 -12.47 1.93
C VAL A 67 7.59 -11.32 2.35
N HIS A 68 8.11 -10.57 1.38
CA HIS A 68 8.86 -9.34 1.63
C HIS A 68 8.01 -8.11 1.30
N PHE A 69 8.16 -7.07 2.13
CA PHE A 69 7.44 -5.81 2.00
C PHE A 69 8.49 -4.73 1.83
N ILE A 70 8.59 -4.21 0.61
CA ILE A 70 9.65 -3.27 0.22
C ILE A 70 9.03 -1.91 -0.01
N VAL A 71 9.59 -0.87 0.61
CA VAL A 71 9.24 0.51 0.26
C VAL A 71 9.87 0.80 -1.10
N TYR A 72 9.04 0.93 -2.13
CA TYR A 72 9.48 1.18 -3.50
C TYR A 72 9.65 2.68 -3.78
N ALA A 73 8.73 3.50 -3.28
CA ALA A 73 8.78 4.95 -3.47
C ALA A 73 8.24 5.68 -2.25
N ARG A 74 8.70 6.92 -2.06
CA ARG A 74 8.22 7.85 -1.05
C ARG A 74 7.90 9.19 -1.70
N SER A 75 6.81 9.81 -1.29
CA SER A 75 6.50 11.19 -1.64
C SER A 75 6.04 11.95 -0.40
N GLU A 76 6.29 13.25 -0.37
CA GLU A 76 5.64 14.11 0.60
C GLU A 76 4.16 14.25 0.23
N ILE A 77 3.30 14.33 1.24
CA ILE A 77 1.90 14.67 1.05
C ILE A 77 1.87 16.20 1.06
N GLU A 78 1.84 16.79 -0.13
CA GLU A 78 1.44 18.20 -0.23
C GLU A 78 0.00 18.29 0.29
N GLU A 79 -0.19 18.96 1.42
CA GLU A 79 -1.52 19.37 1.84
C GLU A 79 -2.09 20.20 0.69
N GLU A 80 -3.15 19.71 0.03
CA GLU A 80 -3.98 20.55 -0.84
C GLU A 80 -4.63 21.61 0.06
N GLY A 81 -3.85 22.65 0.37
CA GLY A 81 -4.28 23.89 0.98
C GLY A 81 -5.23 24.58 0.02
N THR A 82 -6.51 24.40 0.30
CA THR A 82 -7.58 25.39 0.23
C THR A 82 -7.42 26.45 -0.86
N GLN A 83 -8.31 26.34 -1.85
CA GLN A 83 -8.72 27.46 -2.70
C GLN A 83 -9.12 28.66 -1.83
N ILE A 84 -8.18 29.58 -1.56
CA ILE A 84 -8.53 30.94 -1.15
C ILE A 84 -8.62 31.75 -2.44
N ARG A 85 -9.83 31.80 -3.00
CA ARG A 85 -10.26 32.98 -3.76
C ARG A 85 -10.21 34.14 -2.77
N ASN A 86 -9.51 35.21 -3.10
CA ASN A 86 -9.86 36.56 -2.66
C ASN A 86 -9.33 37.56 -3.69
N CYS A 87 -10.32 38.13 -4.39
CA CYS A 87 -10.38 39.45 -5.04
C CYS A 87 -9.34 39.79 -6.11
#